data_AF-A0A939B8L9-F1
#
_entry.id   AF-A0A939B8L9-F1
#
_cell.length_a   1.000
_cell.length_b   1.000
_cell.length_c   1.000
_cell.angle_alpha   90.00
_cell.angle_beta   90.00
_cell.angle_gamma   90.00
#
_symmetry.space_group_name_H-M   'P 1'
#
loop_
_entity.id
_entity.type
_entity.pdbx_description
1 polymer ?
#
loop_
_entity_poly.entity_id
_entity_poly.type
_entity_poly.pdbx_seq_one_letter_code
_entity_poly.pdbx_strand_id
1 'polypeptide(L)'
;MKEIVVLLTSCVNPTKMINTTLSDPNIRIGQYINALMWYLENTPYDIYYVDNSNVDIKQYLDEITLEKYHNRLTTYHFKGNEYFEKGKGAGELEIIEYFIKHSSISKQTLVVKISGRIIIRNLQTIIKCSNNKMQICIHNHYCPVKVDK
;
A
#
# COMPACT_ATOMS: atom_id res chain seq x y z
N MET A 1 8.51 -13.05 18.20
CA MET A 1 8.06 -11.68 17.87
C MET A 1 6.78 -11.79 17.06
N LYS A 2 5.86 -10.81 17.16
CA LYS A 2 4.76 -10.73 16.18
C LYS A 2 5.33 -10.42 14.81
N GLU A 3 4.87 -11.13 13.80
CA GLU A 3 5.14 -10.81 12.39
C GLU A 3 4.60 -9.42 12.07
N ILE A 4 5.34 -8.62 11.30
CA ILE A 4 4.95 -7.26 10.90
C ILE A 4 5.05 -7.17 9.39
N VAL A 5 3.97 -6.74 8.75
CA VAL A 5 3.90 -6.59 7.29
C VAL A 5 3.42 -5.19 6.93
N VAL A 6 3.89 -4.69 5.79
CA VAL A 6 3.43 -3.43 5.22
C VAL A 6 2.43 -3.71 4.10
N LEU A 7 1.23 -3.15 4.21
CA LEU A 7 0.21 -3.19 3.18
C LEU A 7 0.19 -1.85 2.43
N LEU A 8 0.68 -1.84 1.20
CA LEU A 8 0.61 -0.71 0.28
C LEU A 8 -0.65 -0.82 -0.58
N THR A 9 -1.55 0.15 -0.45
CA THR A 9 -2.83 0.15 -1.18
C THR A 9 -2.78 1.12 -2.35
N SER A 10 -3.13 0.67 -3.55
CA SER A 10 -3.19 1.50 -4.75
C SER A 10 -4.54 1.44 -5.46
N CYS A 11 -4.77 2.49 -6.22
CA CYS A 11 -5.83 2.58 -7.21
C CYS A 11 -5.21 3.37 -8.37
N VAL A 12 -4.58 2.68 -9.32
CA VAL A 12 -3.90 3.31 -10.46
C VAL A 12 -4.91 4.01 -11.37
N ASN A 13 -6.03 3.35 -11.66
CA ASN A 13 -7.11 3.90 -12.49
C ASN A 13 -8.30 4.33 -11.63
N PRO A 14 -8.38 5.61 -11.20
CA PRO A 14 -9.54 6.15 -10.49
C PRO A 14 -10.65 6.46 -11.50
N THR A 15 -11.19 5.47 -12.18
CA THR A 15 -12.31 5.67 -13.11
C THR A 15 -13.44 6.44 -12.41
N LYS A 16 -13.81 7.61 -12.96
CA LYS A 16 -14.98 8.42 -12.59
C LYS A 16 -15.06 8.93 -11.14
N MET A 17 -13.96 8.98 -10.38
CA MET A 17 -13.98 9.62 -9.06
C MET A 17 -14.06 11.16 -9.19
N ILE A 18 -15.11 11.75 -8.61
CA ILE A 18 -15.26 13.20 -8.43
C ILE A 18 -14.17 13.66 -7.42
N ASN A 19 -13.48 14.78 -7.70
CA ASN A 19 -12.41 15.37 -6.87
C ASN A 19 -11.05 14.63 -6.77
N THR A 20 -10.57 14.00 -7.85
CA THR A 20 -9.15 13.58 -7.95
C THR A 20 -8.31 14.63 -8.67
N THR A 21 -7.54 15.42 -7.92
CA THR A 21 -6.63 16.48 -8.40
C THR A 21 -5.45 15.97 -9.24
N LEU A 22 -5.22 14.65 -9.26
CA LEU A 22 -4.21 13.96 -10.05
C LEU A 22 -4.85 12.75 -10.72
N SER A 23 -5.32 12.93 -11.96
CA SER A 23 -6.06 11.93 -12.72
C SER A 23 -5.19 11.11 -13.67
N ASP A 24 -3.94 11.51 -13.90
CA ASP A 24 -3.03 10.82 -14.83
C ASP A 24 -2.51 9.50 -14.23
N PRO A 25 -2.89 8.33 -14.79
CA PRO A 25 -2.44 7.04 -14.31
C PRO A 25 -0.92 6.88 -14.33
N ASN A 26 -0.22 7.47 -15.30
CA ASN A 26 1.24 7.33 -15.43
C ASN A 26 1.98 7.99 -14.28
N ILE A 27 1.54 9.18 -13.88
CA ILE A 27 2.13 9.89 -12.72
C ILE A 27 1.88 9.07 -11.45
N ARG A 28 0.68 8.48 -11.31
CA ARG A 28 0.36 7.65 -10.15
C ARG A 28 1.22 6.39 -10.10
N ILE A 29 1.41 5.70 -11.22
CA ILE A 29 2.30 4.54 -11.32
C ILE A 29 3.70 4.91 -10.83
N GLY A 30 4.27 6.01 -11.32
CA GLY A 30 5.59 6.48 -10.86
C GLY A 30 5.64 6.72 -9.34
N GLN A 31 4.60 7.34 -8.76
CA GLN A 31 4.51 7.55 -7.31
C GLN A 31 4.41 6.23 -6.53
N TYR A 32 3.64 5.26 -7.03
CA TYR A 32 3.51 3.95 -6.40
C TYR A 32 4.82 3.17 -6.45
N ILE A 33 5.51 3.17 -7.59
CA ILE A 33 6.82 2.53 -7.74
C ILE A 33 7.84 3.18 -6.81
N ASN A 34 7.91 4.51 -6.77
CA ASN A 34 8.83 5.22 -5.89
C ASN A 34 8.63 4.85 -4.41
N ALA A 35 7.38 4.83 -3.95
CA ALA A 35 7.08 4.43 -2.58
C ALA A 35 7.38 2.95 -2.33
N LEU A 36 6.99 2.05 -3.23
CA LEU A 36 7.26 0.61 -3.14
C LEU A 36 8.77 0.35 -3.01
N MET A 37 9.58 0.94 -3.90
CA MET A 37 11.03 0.82 -3.87
C MET A 37 11.61 1.34 -2.57
N TRP A 38 11.13 2.50 -2.10
CA TRP A 38 11.59 3.04 -0.82
C TRP A 38 11.37 2.05 0.34
N TYR A 39 10.18 1.42 0.44
CA TYR A 39 9.91 0.45 1.50
C TYR A 39 10.75 -0.82 1.36
N LEU A 40 10.95 -1.32 0.13
CA LEU A 40 11.78 -2.51 -0.14
C LEU A 40 13.25 -2.28 0.27
N GLU A 41 13.78 -1.10 -0.02
CA GLU A 41 15.18 -0.73 0.22
C GLU A 41 15.46 -0.31 1.66
N ASN A 42 14.53 0.41 2.30
CA ASN A 42 14.79 1.11 3.56
C ASN A 42 14.14 0.44 4.78
N THR A 43 13.41 -0.66 4.58
CA THR A 43 12.78 -1.40 5.67
C THR A 43 13.05 -2.90 5.56
N PRO A 44 12.98 -3.65 6.68
CA PRO A 44 13.14 -5.10 6.66
C PRO A 44 11.82 -5.87 6.51
N TYR A 45 10.67 -5.18 6.38
CA TYR A 45 9.35 -5.81 6.45
C TYR A 45 8.94 -6.44 5.12
N ASP A 46 8.14 -7.50 5.19
CA ASP A 46 7.45 -8.01 4.01
C ASP A 46 6.39 -7.03 3.53
N ILE A 47 6.25 -6.92 2.22
CA ILE A 47 5.40 -5.94 1.55
C ILE A 47 4.34 -6.66 0.75
N TYR A 48 3.10 -6.32 1.06
CA TYR A 48 1.95 -6.64 0.25
C TYR A 48 1.51 -5.39 -0.49
N TYR A 49 1.61 -5.42 -1.81
CA TYR A 49 1.10 -4.37 -2.68
C TYR A 49 -0.25 -4.81 -3.25
N VAL A 50 -1.30 -4.01 -3.08
CA VAL A 50 -2.65 -4.37 -3.53
C VAL A 50 -3.27 -3.23 -4.31
N ASP A 51 -3.62 -3.51 -5.57
CA ASP A 51 -4.33 -2.59 -6.47
C ASP A 51 -5.78 -3.04 -6.68
N ASN A 52 -6.75 -2.13 -6.50
CA ASN A 52 -8.16 -2.40 -6.81
C ASN A 52 -8.62 -1.85 -8.17
N SER A 53 -7.69 -1.45 -9.04
CA SER A 53 -7.98 -0.94 -10.38
C SER A 53 -7.52 -1.88 -11.49
N ASN A 54 -7.26 -3.14 -11.13
CA ASN A 54 -6.81 -4.24 -11.98
C ASN A 54 -5.45 -3.99 -12.66
N VAL A 55 -4.54 -3.29 -12.00
CA VAL A 55 -3.18 -3.04 -12.51
C VAL A 55 -2.17 -3.87 -11.72
N ASP A 56 -1.46 -4.76 -12.40
CA ASP A 56 -0.31 -5.44 -11.82
C ASP A 56 0.89 -4.47 -11.77
N ILE A 57 1.42 -4.20 -10.58
CA ILE A 57 2.58 -3.33 -10.42
C ILE A 57 3.87 -4.00 -10.91
N LYS A 58 3.93 -5.34 -10.93
CA LYS A 58 5.15 -6.07 -11.31
C LYS A 58 5.57 -5.80 -12.75
N GLN A 59 4.62 -5.49 -13.64
CA GLN A 59 4.91 -5.17 -15.04
C GLN A 59 5.76 -3.89 -15.21
N TYR A 60 5.89 -3.08 -14.16
CA TYR A 60 6.68 -1.85 -14.16
C TYR A 60 8.00 -1.97 -13.38
N LEU A 61 8.33 -3.16 -12.86
CA LEU A 61 9.59 -3.42 -12.17
C LEU A 61 10.51 -4.21 -13.11
N ASP A 62 11.81 -3.91 -13.07
CA ASP A 62 12.81 -4.67 -13.81
C ASP A 62 13.04 -6.07 -13.17
N GLU A 63 13.59 -6.99 -13.97
CA GLU A 63 13.82 -8.39 -13.55
C GLU A 63 14.76 -8.48 -12.33
N ILE A 64 15.78 -7.62 -12.25
CA ILE A 64 16.74 -7.61 -11.14
C ILE A 64 16.03 -7.24 -9.84
N THR A 65 15.14 -6.24 -9.89
CA THR A 65 14.31 -5.83 -8.76
C THR A 65 13.38 -6.96 -8.33
N LEU A 66 12.71 -7.63 -9.28
CA LEU A 66 11.82 -8.75 -8.98
C LEU A 66 12.58 -9.93 -8.35
N GLU A 67 13.75 -10.28 -8.88
CA GLU A 67 14.60 -11.33 -8.32
C GLU A 67 15.12 -10.96 -6.92
N LYS A 68 15.62 -9.73 -6.74
CA LYS A 68 16.15 -9.26 -5.45
C LYS A 68 15.13 -9.31 -4.33
N TYR A 69 13.86 -9.02 -4.64
CA TYR A 69 12.79 -8.89 -3.65
C TYR A 69 11.72 -9.99 -3.70
N HIS A 70 11.95 -11.10 -4.42
CA HIS A 70 10.97 -12.17 -4.61
C HIS A 70 10.41 -12.75 -3.29
N ASN A 71 11.23 -12.84 -2.25
CA ASN A 71 10.81 -13.34 -0.93
C ASN A 71 10.10 -12.30 -0.05
N ARG A 72 10.12 -11.03 -0.43
CA ARG A 72 9.59 -9.91 0.37
C ARG A 72 8.42 -9.18 -0.28
N LEU A 73 8.26 -9.30 -1.60
CA LEU A 73 7.21 -8.61 -2.34
C LEU A 73 6.13 -9.60 -2.79
N THR A 74 4.94 -9.49 -2.18
CA THR A 74 3.73 -10.13 -2.68
C THR A 74 2.82 -9.07 -3.30
N THR A 75 2.30 -9.32 -4.50
CA THR A 75 1.42 -8.39 -5.20
C THR A 75 0.06 -9.03 -5.46
N TYR A 76 -0.99 -8.24 -5.29
CA TYR A 76 -2.35 -8.58 -5.67
C TYR A 76 -2.92 -7.46 -6.52
N HIS A 77 -3.72 -7.81 -7.51
CA HIS A 77 -4.52 -6.86 -8.26
C HIS A 77 -5.88 -7.47 -8.54
N PHE A 78 -6.91 -6.64 -8.53
CA PHE A 78 -8.26 -7.06 -8.87
C PHE A 78 -9.06 -5.90 -9.41
N LYS A 79 -10.12 -6.21 -10.14
CA LYS A 79 -11.09 -5.21 -10.60
C LYS A 79 -12.06 -4.89 -9.47
N GLY A 80 -11.78 -3.82 -8.74
CA GLY A 80 -12.65 -3.24 -7.72
C GLY A 80 -13.09 -1.83 -8.09
N ASN A 81 -13.40 -1.03 -7.07
CA ASN A 81 -13.76 0.39 -7.18
C ASN A 81 -14.94 0.66 -8.14
N GLU A 82 -15.86 -0.31 -8.29
CA GLU A 82 -17.04 -0.18 -9.17
C GLU A 82 -18.08 0.80 -8.60
N TYR A 83 -18.02 1.09 -7.29
CA TYR A 83 -18.93 1.98 -6.55
C TYR A 83 -18.23 3.28 -6.12
N PHE A 84 -17.71 4.06 -7.08
CA PHE A 84 -17.03 5.34 -6.84
C PHE A 84 -17.88 6.35 -6.03
N GLU A 85 -19.21 6.22 -6.10
CA GLU A 85 -20.21 6.98 -5.34
C GLU A 85 -20.00 6.91 -3.81
N LYS A 86 -19.43 5.79 -3.31
CA LYS A 86 -19.24 5.52 -1.88
C LYS A 86 -17.98 6.17 -1.30
N GLY A 87 -17.24 6.90 -2.13
CA GLY A 87 -16.04 7.64 -1.72
C GLY A 87 -14.81 6.78 -1.47
N LYS A 88 -13.68 7.45 -1.18
CA LYS A 88 -12.35 6.84 -1.09
C LYS A 88 -12.22 5.79 0.02
N GLY A 89 -12.94 5.97 1.14
CA GLY A 89 -12.91 5.02 2.25
C GLY A 89 -13.47 3.65 1.89
N ALA A 90 -14.48 3.59 1.02
CA ALA A 90 -15.03 2.32 0.54
C ALA A 90 -14.02 1.56 -0.32
N GLY A 91 -13.31 2.26 -1.21
CA GLY A 91 -12.24 1.65 -2.02
C GLY A 91 -11.08 1.14 -1.17
N GLU A 92 -10.71 1.84 -0.09
CA GLU A 92 -9.68 1.34 0.84
C GLU A 92 -10.14 0.09 1.60
N LEU A 93 -11.41 0.04 2.04
CA LEU A 93 -11.95 -1.12 2.73
C LEU A 93 -11.98 -2.35 1.82
N GLU A 94 -12.37 -2.18 0.56
CA GLU A 94 -12.39 -3.24 -0.45
C GLU A 94 -10.99 -3.86 -0.65
N ILE A 95 -9.94 -3.03 -0.69
CA ILE A 95 -8.55 -3.50 -0.75
C ILE A 95 -8.19 -4.32 0.50
N ILE A 96 -8.57 -3.84 1.69
CA ILE A 96 -8.28 -4.52 2.96
C ILE A 96 -9.01 -5.86 3.04
N GLU A 97 -10.28 -5.91 2.64
CA GLU A 97 -11.07 -7.14 2.58
C GLU A 97 -10.45 -8.15 1.60
N TYR A 98 -10.06 -7.69 0.42
CA TYR A 98 -9.38 -8.53 -0.57
C TYR A 98 -8.06 -9.08 0.00
N PHE A 99 -7.25 -8.23 0.62
CA PHE A 99 -5.99 -8.63 1.25
C PHE A 99 -6.20 -9.69 2.33
N ILE A 100 -7.13 -9.49 3.26
CA ILE A 100 -7.41 -10.44 4.35
C ILE A 100 -7.86 -11.81 3.80
N LYS A 101 -8.64 -11.81 2.70
CA LYS A 101 -9.16 -13.05 2.11
C LYS A 101 -8.10 -13.86 1.36
N HIS A 102 -7.09 -13.21 0.77
CA HIS A 102 -6.14 -13.86 -0.15
C HIS A 102 -4.72 -13.98 0.41
N SER A 103 -4.37 -13.21 1.44
CA SER A 103 -3.08 -13.32 2.10
C SER A 103 -3.05 -14.50 3.08
N SER A 104 -1.89 -15.14 3.18
CA SER A 104 -1.65 -16.25 4.11
C SER A 104 -1.08 -15.79 5.46
N ILE A 105 -1.33 -14.53 5.84
CA ILE A 105 -0.78 -13.96 7.08
C ILE A 105 -1.45 -14.54 8.32
N SER A 106 -0.72 -14.61 9.42
CA SER A 106 -1.27 -15.04 10.70
C SER A 106 -2.25 -14.02 11.29
N LYS A 107 -3.22 -14.49 12.08
CA LYS A 107 -4.10 -13.63 12.88
C LYS A 107 -3.35 -12.78 13.91
N GLN A 108 -2.11 -13.14 14.25
CA GLN A 108 -1.26 -12.36 15.16
C GLN A 108 -0.38 -11.33 14.44
N THR A 109 -0.39 -11.31 13.11
CA THR A 109 0.41 -10.40 12.28
C THR A 109 -0.07 -8.97 12.44
N LEU A 110 0.87 -8.06 12.66
CA LEU A 110 0.62 -6.62 12.65
C LEU A 110 0.68 -6.11 11.22
N VAL A 111 -0.46 -5.67 10.70
CA VAL A 111 -0.56 -5.09 9.36
C VAL A 111 -0.47 -3.56 9.46
N VAL A 112 0.54 -2.98 8.82
CA VAL A 112 0.72 -1.53 8.74
C VAL A 112 0.23 -1.06 7.38
N LYS A 113 -0.97 -0.47 7.33
CA LYS A 113 -1.58 0.00 6.08
C LYS A 113 -1.09 1.39 5.75
N ILE A 114 -0.59 1.53 4.52
CA ILE A 114 -0.09 2.81 4.00
C ILE A 114 -0.69 3.00 2.60
N SER A 115 -1.23 4.19 2.33
CA SER A 115 -1.61 4.53 0.96
C SER A 115 -0.36 4.51 0.08
N GLY A 116 -0.37 3.75 -1.02
CA GLY A 116 0.84 3.39 -1.77
C GLY A 116 1.63 4.53 -2.40
N ARG A 117 1.20 5.80 -2.26
CA ARG A 117 1.95 6.99 -2.72
C ARG A 117 2.71 7.69 -1.58
N ILE A 118 2.50 7.27 -0.33
CA ILE A 118 3.04 7.94 0.86
C ILE A 118 4.29 7.19 1.33
N ILE A 119 5.36 7.94 1.54
CA ILE A 119 6.60 7.47 2.17
C ILE A 119 6.63 7.94 3.62
N ILE A 120 6.82 7.00 4.55
CA ILE A 120 6.94 7.28 5.98
C ILE A 120 8.37 6.98 6.40
N ARG A 121 9.23 8.00 6.36
CA ARG A 121 10.68 7.84 6.55
C ARG A 121 11.07 7.25 7.90
N ASN A 122 10.27 7.52 8.93
CA ASN A 122 10.49 7.06 10.30
C ASN A 122 9.61 5.85 10.68
N LEU A 123 9.19 5.03 9.70
CA LEU A 123 8.27 3.91 9.92
C LEU A 123 8.72 2.99 11.06
N GLN A 124 9.99 2.58 11.11
CA GLN A 124 10.47 1.68 12.17
C GLN A 124 10.32 2.31 13.57
N THR A 125 10.49 3.63 13.68
CA THR A 125 10.32 4.34 14.95
C THR A 125 8.85 4.32 15.38
N ILE A 126 7.93 4.62 14.46
CA ILE A 126 6.49 4.60 14.73
C ILE A 126 6.05 3.20 15.18
N ILE A 127 6.50 2.15 14.49
CA ILE A 127 6.18 0.76 14.83
C ILE A 127 6.72 0.41 16.22
N LYS A 128 7.98 0.76 16.53
CA LYS A 128 8.59 0.50 17.85
C LYS A 128 7.86 1.20 19.00
N CYS A 129 7.38 2.43 18.77
CA CYS A 129 6.63 3.20 19.77
C CYS A 129 5.18 2.71 19.93
N SER A 130 4.66 1.92 18.98
CA SER A 130 3.31 1.38 19.06
C SER A 130 3.28 0.16 20.00
N ASN A 131 2.51 0.23 21.10
CA ASN A 131 2.41 -0.83 22.11
C ASN A 131 1.60 -2.07 21.64
N ASN A 132 2.03 -2.73 20.56
CA ASN A 132 1.58 -4.08 20.12
C ASN A 132 0.06 -4.29 19.89
N LYS A 133 -0.74 -3.23 19.82
CA LYS A 133 -2.21 -3.26 19.57
C LYS A 133 -2.70 -2.30 18.48
N MET A 134 -1.81 -1.61 17.76
CA MET A 134 -2.19 -0.46 16.93
C MET A 134 -2.21 -0.81 15.44
N GLN A 135 -3.40 -0.81 14.84
CA GLN A 135 -3.55 -0.75 13.39
C GLN A 135 -3.23 0.69 12.95
N ILE A 136 -2.06 0.90 12.34
CA ILE A 136 -1.67 2.22 11.84
C ILE A 136 -2.29 2.39 10.46
N CYS A 137 -3.37 3.16 10.38
CA CYS A 137 -3.94 3.66 9.13
C CYS A 137 -3.47 5.09 8.93
N ILE A 138 -2.45 5.31 8.10
CA ILE A 138 -2.02 6.67 7.71
C ILE A 138 -2.77 7.03 6.44
N HIS A 139 -3.86 7.80 6.61
CA HIS A 139 -4.60 8.45 5.53
C HIS A 139 -4.26 9.94 5.54
N ASN A 140 -4.23 10.57 4.38
CA ASN A 140 -3.65 11.89 4.14
C ASN A 140 -4.53 13.07 4.65
N HIS A 141 -5.01 13.00 5.89
CA HIS A 141 -5.57 14.13 6.63
C HIS A 141 -5.16 14.03 8.10
N TYR A 142 -4.21 14.89 8.50
CA TYR A 142 -3.77 15.16 9.88
C TYR A 142 -3.23 13.97 10.69
N CYS A 143 -2.05 13.49 10.32
CA CYS A 143 -1.12 12.89 11.27
C CYS A 143 0.23 13.59 11.09
N PRO A 144 0.93 14.06 12.15
CA PRO A 144 2.23 14.72 12.02
C PRO A 144 3.30 13.67 11.72
N VAL A 145 3.24 13.13 10.51
CA VAL A 145 4.24 12.24 9.93
C VAL A 145 5.08 13.10 8.99
N LYS A 146 6.41 12.94 8.99
CA LYS A 146 7.25 13.53 7.96
C LYS A 146 6.93 12.84 6.64
N VAL A 147 5.99 13.41 5.90
CA VAL A 147 5.56 12.97 4.57
C VAL A 147 6.16 13.95 3.56
N ASP A 148 7.05 13.46 2.71
CA ASP A 148 7.45 14.23 1.52
C ASP A 148 6.39 13.99 0.43
N LYS A 149 5.99 15.08 -0.24
CA LYS A 149 5.10 15.05 -1.40
C LYS A 149 5.91 14.98 -2.68
#